data_AF-A0A7V9H297-F1
#
_entry.id   AF-A0A7V9H297-F1
#
_cell.length_a   1.000
_cell.length_b   1.000
_cell.length_c   1.000
_cell.angle_alpha   90.00
_cell.angle_beta   90.00
_cell.angle_gamma   90.00
#
_symmetry.space_group_name_H-M   'P 1'
#
loop_
_entity.id
_entity.type
_entity.pdbx_description
1 polymer ?
#
loop_
_entity_poly.entity_id
_entity_poly.type
_entity_poly.pdbx_seq_one_letter_code
_entity_poly.pdbx_strand_id
1 'polypeptide(L)'
;MLASYCTLDHDGCVTCSDAGIPVRVISLAGHDALCEDGAGNRAEIAVELVEPVETGEVLLTHGGVAIGRVEAQARDLMLEA
;
A
#
# COMPACT_ATOMS: atom_id res chain seq x y z
N MET A 1 -25.46 10.65 -13.56
CA MET A 1 -24.23 9.83 -13.56
C MET A 1 -23.18 10.61 -14.33
N LEU A 2 -22.35 11.41 -13.65
CA LEU A 2 -21.25 12.13 -14.30
C LEU A 2 -19.98 11.28 -14.18
N ALA A 3 -19.45 10.86 -15.33
CA ALA A 3 -18.10 10.33 -15.43
C ALA A 3 -17.12 11.47 -15.16
N SER A 4 -16.35 11.37 -14.08
CA SER A 4 -15.21 12.23 -13.82
C SER A 4 -14.09 11.82 -14.77
N TYR A 5 -14.07 12.47 -15.93
CA TYR A 5 -12.93 12.52 -16.83
C TYR A 5 -11.85 13.43 -16.25
N CYS A 6 -10.68 12.84 -16.01
CA CYS A 6 -9.51 13.53 -15.50
C CYS A 6 -8.91 14.46 -16.56
N THR A 7 -8.80 15.75 -16.23
CA THR A 7 -8.09 16.74 -17.05
C THR A 7 -6.77 17.12 -16.38
N LEU A 8 -5.69 16.58 -16.93
CA LEU A 8 -4.27 16.72 -16.60
C LEU A 8 -3.72 18.15 -16.78
N ASP A 9 -4.38 19.15 -16.23
CA ASP A 9 -3.99 20.56 -16.44
C ASP A 9 -3.90 21.30 -15.09
N HIS A 10 -3.05 20.81 -14.17
CA HIS A 10 -2.52 21.47 -12.96
C HIS A 10 -2.88 20.87 -11.56
N ASP A 11 -3.80 19.89 -11.43
CA ASP A 11 -4.40 19.53 -10.11
C ASP A 11 -4.56 18.00 -9.82
N GLY A 12 -3.76 17.12 -10.44
CA GLY A 12 -3.70 15.68 -10.16
C GLY A 12 -4.77 14.79 -10.84
N CYS A 13 -4.31 13.81 -11.64
CA CYS A 13 -4.95 12.51 -11.96
C CYS A 13 -4.10 11.79 -13.04
N VAL A 14 -3.59 10.58 -12.83
CA VAL A 14 -4.05 9.26 -13.39
C VAL A 14 -3.53 8.10 -12.52
N THR A 15 -2.89 8.47 -11.41
CA THR A 15 -2.12 7.70 -10.41
C THR A 15 -2.34 8.30 -9.00
N CYS A 16 -3.30 9.21 -8.83
CA CYS A 16 -3.21 10.27 -7.83
C CYS A 16 -3.87 9.89 -6.50
N SER A 17 -3.20 9.19 -5.61
CA SER A 17 -1.92 9.63 -5.04
C SER A 17 -0.75 8.69 -5.35
N ASP A 18 0.40 9.24 -5.78
CA ASP A 18 1.69 8.53 -5.87
C ASP A 18 2.21 8.07 -4.49
N ALA A 19 1.44 8.29 -3.43
CA ALA A 19 1.72 7.84 -2.09
C ALA A 19 1.17 6.42 -1.89
N GLY A 20 2.06 5.43 -1.92
CA GLY A 20 1.77 4.12 -1.34
C GLY A 20 1.53 4.28 0.16
N ILE A 21 0.35 3.89 0.63
CA ILE A 21 0.00 3.99 2.06
C ILE A 21 0.55 2.73 2.75
N PRO A 22 1.40 2.86 3.78
CA PRO A 22 1.85 1.71 4.55
C PRO A 22 0.68 1.17 5.38
N VAL A 23 0.38 -0.11 5.19
CA VAL A 23 -0.66 -0.83 5.93
C VAL A 23 -0.10 -2.13 6.49
N ARG A 24 -0.51 -2.49 7.70
CA ARG A 24 -0.08 -3.73 8.35
C ARG A 24 -1.09 -4.84 8.09
N VAL A 25 -0.62 -6.01 7.68
CA VAL A 25 -1.46 -7.20 7.47
C VAL A 25 -1.92 -7.75 8.81
N ILE A 26 -3.24 -7.83 9.02
CA ILE A 26 -3.88 -8.37 10.24
C ILE A 26 -4.33 -9.82 10.02
N SER A 27 -4.88 -10.13 8.85
CA SER A 27 -5.30 -11.48 8.48
C SER A 27 -5.31 -11.67 6.96
N LEU A 28 -5.25 -12.91 6.51
CA LEU A 28 -5.23 -13.30 5.10
C LEU A 28 -6.42 -14.20 4.77
N ALA A 29 -7.01 -14.01 3.59
CA ALA A 29 -8.10 -14.80 3.05
C ALA A 29 -7.90 -14.98 1.53
N GLY A 30 -7.27 -16.09 1.13
CA GLY A 30 -6.95 -16.30 -0.29
C GLY A 30 -5.96 -15.25 -0.80
N HIS A 31 -6.36 -14.49 -1.82
CA HIS A 31 -5.56 -13.42 -2.42
C HIS A 31 -5.87 -12.03 -1.84
N ASP A 32 -6.67 -11.97 -0.76
CA ASP A 32 -7.03 -10.75 -0.07
C ASP A 32 -6.43 -10.72 1.34
N ALA A 33 -5.99 -9.55 1.78
CA ALA A 33 -5.48 -9.28 3.11
C ALA A 33 -6.32 -8.20 3.80
N LEU A 34 -6.76 -8.46 5.02
CA LEU A 34 -7.30 -7.41 5.87
C LEU A 34 -6.12 -6.65 6.47
N CYS A 35 -6.01 -5.37 6.14
CA CYS A 35 -4.92 -4.52 6.60
C CYS A 35 -5.42 -3.35 7.43
N GLU A 36 -4.57 -2.86 8.32
CA GLU A 36 -4.83 -1.69 9.17
C GLU A 36 -3.78 -0.60 8.89
N ASP A 37 -4.24 0.65 8.73
CA ASP A 37 -3.36 1.81 8.54
C ASP A 37 -2.88 2.41 9.88
N GLY A 38 -1.99 3.41 9.81
CA GLY A 38 -1.48 4.10 11.00
C GLY A 38 -2.52 4.90 11.81
N ALA A 39 -3.72 5.12 11.26
CA ALA A 39 -4.84 5.77 11.93
C ALA A 39 -5.85 4.76 12.52
N GLY A 40 -5.61 3.46 12.34
CA GLY A 40 -6.48 2.38 12.83
C GLY A 40 -7.67 2.06 11.90
N ASN A 41 -7.69 2.60 10.67
CA ASN A 41 -8.70 2.22 9.70
C ASN A 41 -8.36 0.87 9.08
N ARG A 42 -9.39 0.08 8.79
CA ARG A 42 -9.23 -1.25 8.20
C ARG A 42 -9.79 -1.29 6.79
N ALA A 43 -9.06 -1.96 5.91
CA ALA A 43 -9.46 -2.17 4.53
C ALA A 43 -9.00 -3.55 4.02
N GLU A 44 -9.77 -4.12 3.10
CA GLU A 44 -9.38 -5.31 2.35
C GLU A 44 -8.47 -4.87 1.19
N ILE A 45 -7.31 -5.51 1.10
CA ILE A 45 -6.25 -5.19 0.14
C ILE A 45 -5.94 -6.46 -0.65
N ALA A 46 -6.05 -6.39 -1.98
CA ALA A 46 -5.63 -7.49 -2.84
C ALA A 46 -4.10 -7.62 -2.81
N VAL A 47 -3.58 -8.83 -2.57
CA VAL A 47 -2.14 -9.09 -2.42
C VAL A 47 -1.52 -9.92 -3.54
N GLU A 48 -2.30 -10.29 -4.56
CA GLU A 48 -1.89 -11.13 -5.70
C GLU A 48 -0.57 -10.71 -6.38
N LEU A 49 -0.27 -9.40 -6.38
CA LEU A 49 0.94 -8.85 -7.02
C LEU A 49 2.21 -8.97 -6.17
N VAL A 50 2.06 -9.23 -4.87
CA VAL A 50 3.16 -9.23 -3.90
C VAL A 50 3.21 -10.52 -3.10
N GLU A 51 2.46 -11.57 -3.48
CA GLU A 51 2.55 -12.88 -2.85
C GLU A 51 3.98 -13.44 -2.91
N PRO A 52 4.42 -14.20 -1.90
CA PRO A 52 3.68 -14.67 -0.72
C PRO A 52 3.68 -13.67 0.45
N VAL A 53 2.52 -13.34 1.03
CA VAL A 53 2.39 -12.38 2.16
C VAL A 53 2.11 -13.12 3.48
N GLU A 54 2.62 -12.58 4.59
CA GLU A 54 2.39 -13.09 5.94
C GLU A 54 1.72 -12.04 6.85
N THR A 55 1.00 -12.52 7.88
CA THR A 55 0.41 -11.65 8.90
C THR A 55 1.49 -10.90 9.68
N GLY A 56 1.32 -9.60 9.85
CA GLY A 56 2.28 -8.74 10.54
C GLY A 56 3.23 -7.97 9.62
N GLU A 57 3.35 -8.35 8.34
CA GLU A 57 4.09 -7.59 7.32
C GLU A 57 3.46 -6.22 7.07
N VAL A 58 4.28 -5.28 6.57
CA VAL A 58 3.83 -3.95 6.16
C VAL A 58 3.90 -3.87 4.64
N LEU A 59 2.76 -3.59 4.03
CA LEU A 59 2.61 -3.47 2.58
C LEU A 59 2.38 -2.01 2.21
N LEU A 60 2.77 -1.65 0.99
CA LEU A 60 2.36 -0.40 0.36
C LEU A 60 1.12 -0.68 -0.48
N THR A 61 0.02 0.01 -0.19
CA THR A 61 -1.21 -0.09 -0.97
C THR A 61 -1.47 1.16 -1.79
N HIS A 62 -1.99 0.94 -3.00
CA HIS A 62 -2.53 1.98 -3.86
C HIS A 62 -3.81 1.46 -4.52
N GLY A 63 -4.90 2.21 -4.43
CA GLY A 63 -6.17 1.84 -5.06
C GLY A 63 -6.77 0.50 -4.57
N GLY A 64 -6.46 0.08 -3.33
CA GLY A 64 -6.95 -1.18 -2.76
C GLY A 64 -6.13 -2.43 -3.15
N VAL A 65 -4.99 -2.24 -3.81
CA VAL A 65 -4.08 -3.33 -4.19
C VAL A 65 -2.71 -3.08 -3.57
N ALA A 66 -2.09 -4.13 -3.03
CA ALA A 66 -0.73 -4.08 -2.57
C ALA A 66 0.23 -4.01 -3.77
N ILE A 67 1.06 -2.97 -3.80
CA ILE A 67 2.00 -2.67 -4.89
C ILE A 67 3.46 -2.92 -4.51
N GLY A 68 3.74 -3.17 -3.23
CA GLY A 68 5.08 -3.49 -2.74
C GLY A 68 5.10 -3.81 -1.26
N ARG A 69 6.24 -4.31 -0.78
CA ARG A 69 6.50 -4.55 0.66
C ARG A 69 7.42 -3.46 1.19
N VAL A 70 7.18 -3.04 2.43
CA VAL A 70 8.13 -2.20 3.15
C VAL A 70 9.09 -3.14 3.86
N GLU A 71 10.20 -3.46 3.20
CA GLU A 71 11.34 -4.04 3.89
C GLU A 71 11.77 -3.03 4.95
N ALA A 72 11.77 -3.44 6.22
CA ALA A 72 12.42 -2.66 7.26
C ALA A 72 13.92 -2.64 6.92
N GLN A 73 14.36 -1.65 6.12
CA GLN A 73 15.77 -1.36 5.98
C GLN A 73 16.28 -1.17 7.40
N ALA A 74 17.12 -2.10 7.84
CA ALA A 74 17.90 -1.98 9.06
C ALA A 74 18.51 -0.58 9.02
N ARG A 75 18.02 0.29 9.88
CA ARG A 75 18.52 1.64 10.03
C ARG A 75 19.86 1.54 10.73
N ASP A 76 20.90 1.11 10.01
CA ASP A 76 22.32 1.30 10.33
C ASP A 76 23.21 0.67 9.24
N LEU A 77 23.67 1.48 8.28
CA LEU A 77 25.04 1.39 7.74
C LEU A 77 25.39 2.68 6.95
N MET A 78 25.26 3.83 7.62
CA MET A 78 26.10 5.00 7.34
C MET A 78 26.38 5.78 8.63
N LEU A 79 26.82 5.04 9.65
CA LEU A 79 27.85 5.47 10.58
C LEU A 79 28.96 4.44 10.34
N GLU A 80 29.88 4.63 9.41
CA GLU A 80 31.23 5.16 9.66
C GLU A 80 32.01 5.11 8.33
N ALA A 81 32.56 6.24 7.87
CA ALA A 81 33.83 6.33 7.13
C ALA A 81 34.26 7.81 7.02
#